data_AF-X1B8F9-F1
#
_entry.id   AF-X1B8F9-F1
#
_cell.length_a   1.000
_cell.length_b   1.000
_cell.length_c   1.000
_cell.angle_alpha   90.00
_cell.angle_beta   90.00
_cell.angle_gamma   90.00
#
_symmetry.space_group_name_H-M   'P 1'
#
loop_
_entity.id
_entity.type
_entity.pdbx_description
1 polymer ?
#
loop_
_entity_poly.entity_id
_entity_poly.type
_entity_poly.pdbx_seq_one_letter_code
_entity_poly.pdbx_strand_id
1 'polypeptide(L)' 'MEKEKKCRNCAYRGEVPGSAHINCEFNWGKSKLKPPKVNSCGVDRGWYRFPFDFDPVWQIEKCSAFSTTLK' A
#
# COMPACT_ATOMS: atom_id res chain seq x y z
N MET A 1 2.06 16.08 15.42
CA MET A 1 3.00 15.37 14.52
C MET A 1 2.51 13.93 14.33
N GLU A 2 1.53 13.72 13.46
CA GLU A 2 1.10 12.36 13.09
C GLU A 2 1.54 12.16 11.65
N LYS A 3 2.79 11.72 11.45
CA LYS A 3 3.25 11.31 10.12
C LYS A 3 2.31 10.20 9.67
N GLU A 4 1.50 10.53 8.67
CA GLU A 4 0.49 9.68 8.06
C GLU A 4 1.04 8.26 7.93
N LYS A 5 0.44 7.31 8.66
CA LYS A 5 0.77 5.88 8.65
C LYS A 5 0.40 5.26 7.29
N LYS A 6 1.09 5.70 6.24
CA LYS A 6 0.96 5.25 4.85
C LYS A 6 1.80 4.00 4.64
N CYS A 7 1.47 3.21 3.62
CA CYS A 7 2.21 1.98 3.31
C CYS A 7 3.71 2.19 3.05
N ARG A 8 4.20 3.42 2.90
CA ARG A 8 5.65 3.74 2.76
C ARG A 8 6.49 3.27 3.95
N ASN A 9 5.93 3.21 5.16
CA ASN A 9 6.64 2.77 6.36
C ASN A 9 6.09 1.43 6.90
N CYS A 10 5.42 0.66 6.05
CA CYS A 10 4.86 -0.62 6.44
C CYS A 10 5.94 -1.70 6.46
N ALA A 11 5.90 -2.62 7.42
CA ALA A 11 6.74 -3.81 7.48
C ALA A 11 6.54 -4.76 6.29
N TYR A 12 5.37 -4.68 5.64
CA TYR A 12 5.05 -5.45 4.43
C TYR A 12 5.31 -4.67 3.14
N ARG A 13 6.01 -3.54 3.20
CA ARG A 13 6.45 -2.79 2.02
C ARG A 13 7.62 -3.53 1.39
N GLY A 14 7.50 -3.87 0.13
CA GLY A 14 8.66 -4.17 -0.70
C GLY A 14 8.85 -3.10 -1.78
N GLU A 15 9.96 -3.26 -2.49
CA GLU A 15 10.41 -2.32 -3.53
C GLU A 15 10.22 -2.96 -4.90
N VAL A 16 9.83 -2.17 -5.89
CA VAL A 16 9.64 -2.62 -7.27
C VAL A 16 10.85 -2.17 -8.09
N PRO A 17 11.69 -3.10 -8.58
CA PRO A 17 12.86 -2.73 -9.37
C PRO A 17 12.49 -1.90 -10.60
N GLY A 18 13.11 -0.72 -10.76
CA GLY A 18 12.86 0.17 -11.90
C GLY A 18 11.59 1.03 -11.80
N SER A 19 10.86 1.00 -10.68
CA SER A 19 9.70 1.85 -10.41
C SER A 19 9.90 2.66 -9.14
N ALA A 20 9.33 3.87 -9.08
CA ALA A 20 9.28 4.68 -7.86
C ALA A 20 8.16 4.25 -6.90
N HIS A 21 7.32 3.32 -7.34
CA HIS A 21 6.23 2.77 -6.55
C HIS A 21 6.71 1.64 -5.62
N ILE A 22 5.79 1.19 -4.76
CA ILE A 22 6.04 0.10 -3.82
C ILE A 22 5.11 -1.08 -4.12
N ASN A 23 5.49 -2.26 -3.64
CA ASN A 23 4.60 -3.41 -3.58
C ASN A 23 4.22 -3.74 -2.12
N CYS A 24 3.22 -4.58 -1.96
CA CYS A 24 2.77 -5.07 -0.66
C CYS A 24 2.91 -6.59 -0.61
N GLU A 25 3.82 -7.05 0.26
CA GLU A 25 4.10 -8.47 0.48
C GLU A 25 3.14 -9.11 1.51
N PHE A 26 2.16 -8.35 1.99
CA PHE A 26 1.14 -8.88 2.89
C PHE A 26 0.31 -9.94 2.17
N ASN A 27 0.10 -11.09 2.81
CA ASN A 27 -0.69 -12.17 2.25
C ASN A 27 -2.19 -11.86 2.35
N TRP A 28 -2.70 -11.11 1.36
CA TRP A 28 -4.11 -10.73 1.29
C TRP A 28 -5.05 -11.93 1.17
N GLY A 29 -4.65 -12.98 0.45
CA GLY A 29 -5.47 -14.17 0.23
C GLY A 29 -5.72 -15.02 1.48
N LYS A 30 -4.82 -14.99 2.47
CA LYS A 30 -5.01 -15.64 3.78
C LYS A 30 -5.64 -14.72 4.83
N SER A 31 -5.75 -13.42 4.54
CA SER A 31 -6.22 -12.43 5.49
C SER A 31 -7.73 -12.21 5.35
N LYS A 32 -8.40 -11.88 6.46
CA LYS A 32 -9.79 -11.36 6.45
C LYS A 32 -9.85 -9.84 6.26
N LEU A 33 -8.71 -9.20 6.01
CA LEU A 33 -8.59 -7.74 5.92
C LEU A 33 -8.93 -7.25 4.52
N LYS A 34 -9.51 -6.06 4.44
CA LYS A 34 -9.82 -5.42 3.16
C LYS A 34 -8.67 -4.49 2.75
N PRO A 35 -8.35 -4.43 1.44
CA PRO A 35 -7.39 -3.47 0.94
C PRO A 35 -7.89 -2.04 1.21
N PRO A 36 -6.98 -1.06 1.39
CA PRO A 36 -7.36 0.32 1.64
C PRO A 36 -8.08 0.90 0.42
N LYS A 37 -9.10 1.72 0.68
CA LYS A 37 -9.74 2.55 -0.34
C LYS A 37 -8.72 3.51 -0.95
N VAL A 38 -8.90 3.71 -2.25
CA VAL A 38 -8.05 4.54 -3.10
C VAL A 38 -8.94 5.54 -3.84
N ASN A 39 -8.40 6.70 -4.18
CA ASN A 39 -9.08 7.59 -5.12
C ASN A 39 -9.07 6.98 -6.54
N SER A 40 -10.11 7.27 -7.31
CA SER A 40 -10.25 6.76 -8.68
C SER A 40 -9.13 7.28 -9.60
N CYS A 41 -8.72 8.54 -9.42
CA CYS A 41 -7.68 9.17 -10.25
C CYS A 41 -6.37 8.37 -10.30
N GLY A 42 -5.91 7.81 -9.18
CA GLY A 42 -4.70 6.97 -9.15
C GLY A 42 -4.89 5.62 -9.84
N VAL A 43 -6.09 5.03 -9.76
CA VAL A 43 -6.42 3.75 -10.40
C VAL A 43 -6.58 3.93 -11.91
N ASP A 44 -7.37 4.92 -12.34
CA ASP A 44 -7.68 5.20 -13.74
C ASP A 44 -6.42 5.56 -14.54
N ARG A 45 -5.44 6.20 -13.90
CA ARG A 45 -4.14 6.54 -14.51
C ARG A 45 -3.10 5.42 -14.43
N GLY A 46 -3.44 4.29 -13.79
CA GLY A 46 -2.53 3.17 -13.62
C GLY A 46 -1.41 3.39 -12.59
N TRP A 47 -1.50 4.43 -11.77
CA TRP A 47 -0.54 4.76 -10.70
C TRP A 47 -0.78 3.99 -9.40
N TYR A 48 -1.86 3.19 -9.36
CA TYR A 48 -2.24 2.39 -8.22
C TYR A 48 -2.70 0.99 -8.66
N ARG A 49 -1.76 0.05 -8.78
CA ARG A 49 -1.99 -1.37 -9.08
C ARG A 49 -1.67 -2.23 -7.86
N PHE A 50 -2.54 -2.16 -6.86
CA PHE A 50 -2.41 -2.92 -5.62
C PHE A 50 -2.65 -4.43 -5.84
N PRO A 51 -1.90 -5.34 -5.18
CA PRO A 51 -0.78 -5.12 -4.25
C PRO A 51 0.60 -5.03 -4.92
N PHE A 52 0.70 -5.12 -6.25
CA PHE A 52 1.97 -5.38 -6.94
C PHE A 52 2.81 -4.14 -7.25
N ASP A 53 2.17 -3.01 -7.56
CA ASP A 53 2.86 -1.79 -7.97
C ASP A 53 1.93 -0.57 -7.73
N PHE A 54 2.11 0.16 -6.64
CA PHE A 54 1.23 1.27 -6.29
C PHE A 54 1.94 2.39 -5.52
N ASP A 55 1.49 3.63 -5.71
CA ASP A 55 1.87 4.73 -4.82
C ASP A 55 0.83 4.91 -3.69
N PRO A 56 1.21 4.74 -2.41
CA PRO A 56 0.31 4.93 -1.28
C PRO A 56 -0.17 6.37 -1.08
N VAL A 57 0.33 7.35 -1.85
CA VAL A 57 -0.23 8.71 -1.87
C VAL A 57 -1.69 8.73 -2.33
N TRP A 58 -2.11 7.76 -3.15
CA TRP A 58 -3.47 7.67 -3.67
C TRP A 58 -4.45 6.99 -2.70
N GLN A 59 -3.98 6.46 -1.57
CA GLN A 59 -4.83 5.89 -0.52
C GLN A 59 -5.56 7.01 0.23
N ILE A 60 -6.88 6.89 0.35
CA ILE A 60 -7.72 7.86 1.06
C ILE A 60 -7.94 7.47 2.53
N GLU A 61 -7.64 6.22 2.88
CA GLU A 61 -7.78 5.71 4.23
C GLU A 61 -6.53 4.97 4.69
N LYS A 62 -6.41 4.78 6.01
CA LYS A 62 -5.32 4.01 6.61
C LYS A 62 -5.48 2.53 6.22
N CYS A 63 -4.39 1.89 5.83
CA CYS A 63 -4.39 0.46 5.55
C CYS A 63 -4.59 -0.35 6.84
N SER A 64 -5.58 -1.24 6.87
CA SER A 64 -5.86 -2.10 8.04
C SER A 64 -4.76 -3.12 8.32
N ALA A 65 -3.95 -3.44 7.31
CA ALA A 65 -2.80 -4.35 7.43
C ALA A 65 -1.48 -3.61 7.75
N PHE A 66 -1.52 -2.29 7.99
CA PHE A 66 -0.32 -1.52 8.30
C PHE A 66 0.29 -1.99 9.62
N SER A 67 1.56 -2.41 9.57
CA SER A 67 2.37 -2.77 10.72
C SER A 67 3.72 -2.07 10.61
N THR A 68 4.26 -1.58 11.71
CA THR A 68 5.64 -1.07 11.79
C THR A 68 6.62 -2.12 12.31
N THR A 69 6.12 -3.20 12.88
CA THR A 69 6.93 -4.29 13.42
C THR A 69 7.18 -5.29 12.29
N LEU A 70 8.46 -5.48 11.94
CA LEU A 70 8.93 -6.52 11.03
C LEU A 70 8.53 -7.90 11.58
N LYS A 71 8.05 -8.76 10.68
CA LYS A 71 7.81 -10.17 10.98
C LYS A 71 9.10 -10.96 10.84
#